data_AF-A0A7Y0S5L3-F1
#
_entry.id   AF-A0A7Y0S5L3-F1
#
_cell.length_a   1.000
_cell.length_b   1.000
_cell.length_c   1.000
_cell.angle_alpha   90.00
_cell.angle_beta   90.00
_cell.angle_gamma   90.00
#
_symmetry.space_group_name_H-M   'P 1'
#
loop_
_entity.id
_entity.type
_entity.pdbx_description
1 polymer ?
#
loop_
_entity_poly.entity_id
_entity_poly.type
_entity_poly.pdbx_seq_one_letter_code
_entity_poly.pdbx_strand_id
1 'polypeptide(L)' 'LEAQTRGMNVAMRNAQDGISMMQTAEGAMDEMTNITYRMKDLATQSINGTNSQQDRAAMDAEFKQLKAELTNIMGNTS' A
#
# COMPACT_ATOMS: atom_id res chain seq x y z
N LEU A 1 -26.94 13.90 32.88
CA LEU A 1 -25.77 14.69 32.42
C LEU A 1 -24.48 13.86 32.42
N GLU A 2 -24.06 13.24 33.52
CA GLU A 2 -22.80 12.45 33.56
C GLU A 2 -22.70 11.29 32.58
N ALA A 3 -23.81 10.58 32.30
CA ALA A 3 -23.83 9.50 31.31
C ALA A 3 -23.60 10.03 29.87
N GLN A 4 -24.12 11.21 29.56
CA GLN A 4 -23.95 11.86 28.27
C GLN A 4 -22.52 12.35 28.07
N THR A 5 -21.91 12.96 29.10
CA THR A 5 -20.49 13.35 29.07
C THR A 5 -19.56 12.15 28.90
N ARG A 6 -19.83 11.03 29.60
CA ARG A 6 -19.09 9.77 29.42
C ARG A 6 -19.24 9.19 28.01
N GLY A 7 -20.46 9.21 27.47
CA GLY A 7 -20.72 8.79 26.08
C GLY A 7 -19.96 9.63 25.06
N MET A 8 -19.95 10.95 25.23
CA MET A 8 -19.18 11.86 24.35
C MET A 8 -17.67 11.62 24.44
N ASN A 9 -17.12 11.35 25.62
CA ASN A 9 -15.70 11.04 25.78
C ASN A 9 -15.29 9.75 25.04
N VAL A 10 -16.13 8.71 25.06
CA VAL A 10 -15.90 7.48 24.29
C VAL A 10 -16.04 7.74 22.80
N ALA A 11 -17.04 8.50 22.38
CA ALA A 11 -17.22 8.88 20.98
C ALA A 11 -16.01 9.65 20.42
N MET A 12 -15.43 10.57 21.21
CA MET A 12 -14.22 11.30 20.82
C MET A 12 -13.01 10.37 20.68
N ARG A 13 -12.83 9.40 21.59
CA ARG A 13 -11.75 8.40 21.48
C ARG A 13 -11.93 7.53 20.24
N ASN A 14 -13.14 7.01 19.99
CA ASN A 14 -13.43 6.21 18.81
C ASN A 14 -13.18 7.00 17.51
N ALA A 15 -13.50 8.30 17.49
CA ALA A 15 -13.19 9.17 16.36
C ALA A 15 -11.67 9.33 16.19
N GLN A 16 -10.93 9.50 17.28
CA GLN A 16 -9.46 9.60 17.24
C GLN A 16 -8.80 8.31 16.77
N ASP A 17 -9.26 7.15 17.25
CA ASP A 17 -8.78 5.84 16.82
C ASP A 17 -9.09 5.62 15.33
N GLY A 18 -10.29 6.00 14.87
CA GLY A 18 -10.66 5.97 13.46
C GLY A 18 -9.76 6.87 12.58
N ILE A 19 -9.41 8.05 13.07
CA ILE A 19 -8.44 8.93 12.38
C ILE A 19 -7.07 8.27 12.30
N SER A 20 -6.57 7.69 13.39
CA SER A 20 -5.28 7.00 13.41
C SER A 20 -5.26 5.80 12.46
N MET A 21 -6.34 5.02 12.38
CA MET A 21 -6.48 3.94 11.41
C MET A 21 -6.46 4.48 9.96
N MET A 22 -7.18 5.58 9.69
CA MET A 22 -7.17 6.20 8.37
C MET A 22 -5.77 6.70 7.97
N GLN A 23 -4.99 7.23 8.92
CA GLN A 23 -3.60 7.65 8.67
C GLN A 23 -2.70 6.45 8.34
N THR A 24 -2.86 5.33 9.03
CA THR A 24 -2.15 4.08 8.69
C THR A 24 -2.54 3.58 7.30
N ALA A 25 -3.85 3.64 6.98
CA ALA A 25 -4.34 3.26 5.65
C ALA A 25 -3.79 4.18 4.55
N GLU A 26 -3.73 5.50 4.78
CA GLU A 26 -3.17 6.48 3.84
C GLU A 26 -1.69 6.18 3.55
N GLY A 27 -0.88 5.96 4.58
CA GLY A 27 0.53 5.60 4.40
C GLY A 27 0.73 4.28 3.64
N ALA A 28 -0.13 3.28 3.89
CA ALA A 28 -0.14 2.04 3.12
C ALA A 28 -0.53 2.27 1.64
N MET A 29 -1.49 3.15 1.37
CA MET A 29 -1.91 3.51 0.01
C MET A 29 -0.83 4.26 -0.76
N ASP A 30 -0.06 5.12 -0.09
CA ASP A 30 1.09 5.81 -0.68
C ASP A 30 2.16 4.79 -1.10
N GLU A 31 2.48 3.82 -0.25
CA GLU A 31 3.45 2.79 -0.59
C GLU A 31 2.97 1.88 -1.74
N MET A 32 1.69 1.47 -1.73
CA MET A 32 1.09 0.73 -2.84
C MET A 32 1.15 1.51 -4.17
N THR A 33 0.99 2.83 -4.11
CA THR A 33 1.09 3.71 -5.27
C THR A 33 2.52 3.74 -5.82
N ASN A 34 3.53 3.88 -4.94
CA ASN A 34 4.94 3.83 -5.31
C ASN A 34 5.33 2.50 -5.96
N ILE A 35 4.90 1.38 -5.37
CA ILE A 35 5.10 0.04 -5.92
C ILE A 35 4.51 -0.06 -7.33
N THR A 36 3.29 0.44 -7.52
CA THR A 36 2.61 0.39 -8.82
C THR A 36 3.33 1.22 -9.89
N TYR A 37 3.90 2.38 -9.52
CA TYR A 37 4.74 3.14 -10.43
C TYR A 37 5.99 2.36 -10.85
N ARG A 38 6.68 1.71 -9.90
CA ARG A 38 7.83 0.86 -10.22
C ARG A 38 7.46 -0.31 -11.13
N MET A 39 6.33 -0.98 -10.87
CA MET A 39 5.82 -2.06 -11.72
C MET A 39 5.51 -1.58 -13.15
N LYS A 40 4.95 -0.37 -13.30
CA LYS A 40 4.73 0.26 -14.62
C LYS A 40 6.04 0.55 -15.35
N ASP A 41 7.05 1.03 -14.64
CA ASP A 41 8.37 1.29 -15.22
C ASP A 41 9.01 -0.01 -15.72
N LEU A 42 8.95 -1.08 -14.93
CA LEU A 42 9.43 -2.42 -15.33
C LEU A 42 8.67 -2.94 -16.54
N ALA A 43 7.33 -2.80 -16.58
CA ALA A 43 6.54 -3.21 -17.73
C ALA A 43 6.95 -2.45 -19.00
N THR A 44 7.15 -1.13 -18.90
CA THR A 44 7.60 -0.29 -20.02
C THR A 44 9.01 -0.68 -20.47
N GLN A 45 9.93 -0.90 -19.52
CA GLN A 45 11.29 -1.34 -19.81
C GLN A 45 11.28 -2.73 -20.48
N SER A 46 10.44 -3.65 -20.03
CA SER A 46 10.35 -5.00 -20.60
C SER A 46 9.94 -5.02 -22.08
N ILE A 47 9.19 -4.01 -22.54
CA ILE A 47 8.75 -3.87 -23.93
C ILE A 47 9.89 -3.36 -24.83
N ASN A 48 10.91 -2.71 -24.27
CA ASN A 48 12.03 -2.19 -25.05
C ASN A 48 12.76 -3.34 -25.79
N GLY A 49 12.82 -3.23 -27.12
CA GLY A 49 13.31 -4.28 -28.02
C GLY A 49 14.81 -4.56 -27.92
N THR A 50 15.58 -3.73 -27.21
CA THR A 50 17.03 -3.92 -27.00
C THR A 50 17.37 -4.80 -25.80
N ASN A 51 16.39 -5.13 -24.94
CA ASN A 51 16.62 -5.93 -23.74
C ASN A 51 16.79 -7.41 -24.06
N SER A 52 17.82 -8.01 -23.46
CA SER A 52 18.08 -9.44 -23.59
C SER A 52 17.01 -10.28 -22.89
N GLN A 53 17.00 -11.58 -23.15
CA GLN A 53 16.10 -12.50 -22.46
C GLN A 53 16.40 -12.57 -20.94
N GLN A 54 17.66 -12.38 -20.54
CA GLN A 54 18.07 -12.33 -19.14
C GLN A 54 17.54 -11.05 -18.47
N ASP A 55 17.61 -9.90 -19.13
CA ASP A 55 17.07 -8.64 -18.61
C ASP A 55 15.55 -8.73 -18.40
N ARG A 56 14.84 -9.35 -19.36
CA ARG A 56 13.40 -9.60 -19.26
C ARG A 56 13.06 -10.54 -18.11
N ALA A 57 13.86 -11.57 -17.87
CA ALA A 57 13.67 -12.49 -16.75
C ALA A 57 13.91 -11.81 -15.39
N ALA A 58 14.93 -10.95 -15.29
CA ALA A 58 15.22 -10.19 -14.07
C ALA A 58 14.10 -9.18 -13.76
N MET A 59 13.63 -8.43 -14.77
CA MET A 59 12.50 -7.51 -14.61
C MET A 59 11.21 -8.22 -14.21
N ASP A 60 10.92 -9.41 -14.78
CA ASP A 60 9.76 -10.21 -14.38
C ASP A 60 9.87 -10.72 -12.94
N ALA A 61 11.08 -11.11 -12.51
CA ALA A 61 11.33 -11.50 -11.12
C ALA A 61 11.07 -10.33 -10.15
N GLU A 62 11.57 -9.14 -10.46
CA GLU A 62 11.31 -7.93 -9.67
C GLU A 62 9.81 -7.59 -9.65
N PHE A 63 9.13 -7.65 -10.80
CA PHE A 63 7.69 -7.41 -10.89
C PHE A 63 6.87 -8.37 -10.01
N LYS A 64 7.25 -9.65 -9.97
CA LYS A 64 6.60 -10.66 -9.12
C LYS A 64 6.83 -10.39 -7.63
N GLN A 65 8.02 -9.94 -7.25
CA GLN A 65 8.30 -9.53 -5.87
C GLN A 65 7.46 -8.32 -5.46
N LEU A 66 7.38 -7.30 -6.31
CA LEU A 66 6.54 -6.12 -6.08
C LEU A 66 5.05 -6.48 -5.94
N LYS A 67 4.55 -7.41 -6.76
CA LYS A 67 3.18 -7.93 -6.63
C LYS A 67 2.96 -8.65 -5.29
N ALA A 68 3.94 -9.43 -4.83
CA ALA A 68 3.87 -10.09 -3.53
C ALA A 68 3.86 -9.06 -2.40
N GLU A 69 4.68 -8.01 -2.49
CA GLU A 69 4.70 -6.94 -1.50
C GLU A 69 3.39 -6.16 -1.45
N LEU A 70 2.78 -5.86 -2.60
CA LEU A 70 1.46 -5.21 -2.65
C LEU A 70 0.38 -6.06 -1.96
N THR A 71 0.44 -7.38 -2.14
CA THR A 71 -0.47 -8.33 -1.46
C THR A 71 -0.21 -8.36 0.04
N ASN A 72 1.06 -8.27 0.46
CA ASN A 72 1.48 -8.24 1.85
C ASN A 72 0.99 -6.97 2.57
N ILE A 73 1.17 -5.80 1.96
CA ILE A 73 0.68 -4.51 2.49
C ILE A 73 -0.85 -4.55 2.64
N MET A 74 -1.56 -5.02 1.61
CA MET A 74 -3.02 -5.16 1.65
C MET A 74 -3.49 -6.12 2.76
N GLY A 75 -2.76 -7.20 3.01
CA GLY A 75 -3.12 -8.19 4.03
C GLY A 75 -2.81 -7.76 5.48
N ASN A 76 -1.83 -6.88 5.67
CA ASN A 76 -1.34 -6.48 6.99
C ASN A 76 -1.75 -5.07 7.42
N THR A 77 -2.50 -4.33 6.59
CA THR A 77 -3.01 -3.00 6.95
C THR A 77 -4.36 -3.16 7.65
N SER A 78 -4.39 -2.97 8.98
CA SER A 78 -5.58 -3.05 9.83
C SER A 78 -5.54 -2.01 10.93
#